data_AF-A0A968YDT8-F1
#
_entry.id   AF-A0A968YDT8-F1
#
_cell.length_a   1.000
_cell.length_b   1.000
_cell.length_c   1.000
_cell.angle_alpha   90.00
_cell.angle_beta   90.00
_cell.angle_gamma   90.00
#
_symmetry.space_group_name_H-M   'P 1'
#
loop_
_entity.id
_entity.type
_entity.pdbx_description
1 polymer ?
#
loop_
_entity_poly.entity_id
_entity_poly.type
_entity_poly.pdbx_seq_one_letter_code
_entity_poly.pdbx_strand_id
1 'polypeptide(L)'
;MMSATNVTPIMRSQPKGVLRSTGSKQQPSQPATPQDKATQAKPVYKRPLAEIMADLAKPVPKRLLKTKVLKGNRINFVPWYNYVKLLNHYCPGWEIESEIGQAGGKTTVTAKLTIHAQECSVTRTGVGIENTDLDVFGDAVSNANAQALRKACALFGLTLDLWEK
;
A
#
# COMPACT_ATOMS: atom_id res chain seq x y z
N MET A 1 -41.10 -55.78 -5.54
CA MET A 1 -39.69 -55.66 -5.97
C MET A 1 -38.84 -55.59 -4.70
N MET A 2 -38.41 -56.76 -4.22
CA MET A 2 -37.01 -57.24 -4.23
C MET A 2 -36.08 -56.31 -3.41
N SER A 3 -35.75 -56.65 -2.15
CA SER A 3 -34.83 -57.73 -1.67
C SER A 3 -33.36 -57.29 -1.83
N ALA A 4 -32.41 -57.51 -0.92
CA ALA A 4 -32.40 -57.94 0.48
C ALA A 4 -31.02 -57.62 1.06
N THR A 5 -31.01 -57.68 2.37
CA THR A 5 -30.01 -57.54 3.41
C THR A 5 -28.77 -58.47 3.30
N ASN A 6 -27.65 -57.97 3.83
CA ASN A 6 -26.82 -58.59 4.89
C ASN A 6 -25.53 -59.38 4.56
N VAL A 7 -24.67 -59.37 5.60
CA VAL A 7 -23.79 -60.44 6.11
C VAL A 7 -22.27 -60.29 5.89
N THR A 8 -21.59 -59.90 6.98
CA THR A 8 -20.21 -60.26 7.36
C THR A 8 -20.16 -61.70 7.87
N PRO A 9 -19.02 -62.42 7.79
CA PRO A 9 -18.58 -63.11 9.01
C PRO A 9 -17.06 -63.14 9.27
N ILE A 10 -16.77 -63.66 10.46
CA ILE A 10 -15.59 -63.58 11.32
C ILE A 10 -14.86 -64.94 11.42
N MET A 11 -13.55 -64.87 11.69
CA MET A 11 -12.67 -65.79 12.47
C MET A 11 -11.86 -66.97 11.86
N ARG A 12 -10.61 -66.99 12.39
CA ARG A 12 -9.74 -68.11 12.86
C ARG A 12 -8.86 -68.88 11.86
N SER A 13 -7.54 -68.76 12.02
CA SER A 13 -6.69 -69.72 12.76
C SER A 13 -5.18 -69.34 12.70
N GLN A 14 -4.44 -69.69 13.75
CA GLN A 14 -2.96 -69.68 13.92
C GLN A 14 -2.48 -71.17 13.92
N PRO A 15 -1.18 -71.58 14.12
CA PRO A 15 0.11 -70.88 14.31
C PRO A 15 1.36 -71.55 13.62
N LYS A 16 2.57 -71.00 13.91
CA LYS A 16 3.91 -71.65 14.18
C LYS A 16 5.08 -71.44 13.20
N GLY A 17 6.24 -71.09 13.77
CA GLY A 17 7.61 -71.26 13.21
C GLY A 17 8.45 -69.96 13.25
N VAL A 18 9.15 -69.57 14.34
CA VAL A 18 10.43 -70.06 14.92
C VAL A 18 11.70 -69.62 14.16
N LEU A 19 12.53 -68.81 14.84
CA LEU A 19 13.97 -68.48 14.65
C LEU A 19 14.37 -67.75 13.34
N ARG A 20 15.22 -66.71 13.30
CA ARG A 20 16.49 -66.46 14.01
C ARG A 20 16.92 -64.99 13.89
N SER A 21 17.78 -64.59 14.80
CA SER A 21 18.46 -63.29 14.93
C SER A 21 19.38 -62.92 13.76
N THR A 22 19.62 -61.62 13.55
CA THR A 22 20.98 -61.02 13.53
C THR A 22 20.88 -59.49 13.52
N GLY A 23 21.78 -58.86 14.27
CA GLY A 23 21.63 -57.51 14.82
C GLY A 23 21.85 -56.35 13.85
N SER A 24 21.12 -55.27 14.09
CA SER A 24 21.38 -53.94 13.54
C SER A 24 22.22 -53.13 14.53
N LYS A 25 23.48 -52.86 14.18
CA LYS A 25 24.24 -51.75 14.78
C LYS A 25 23.69 -50.45 14.20
N GLN A 26 22.93 -49.71 15.01
CA GLN A 26 22.54 -48.34 14.70
C GLN A 26 23.74 -47.40 14.88
N GLN A 27 24.06 -46.66 13.82
CA GLN A 27 25.00 -45.54 13.85
C GLN A 27 24.19 -44.26 14.13
N PRO A 28 24.56 -43.41 15.11
CA PRO A 28 23.77 -42.24 15.44
C PRO A 28 23.91 -41.16 14.35
N SER A 29 22.79 -40.79 13.75
CA SER A 29 22.63 -39.61 12.90
C SER A 29 22.65 -38.34 13.77
N GLN A 30 23.59 -37.43 13.49
CA GLN A 30 23.58 -36.09 14.07
C GLN A 30 22.34 -35.30 13.60
N PRO A 31 21.69 -34.49 14.46
CA PRO A 31 20.60 -33.62 14.02
C PRO A 31 21.15 -32.43 13.23
N ALA A 32 20.75 -32.32 11.97
CA ALA A 32 20.97 -31.14 11.16
C ALA A 32 20.16 -29.97 11.73
N THR A 33 20.84 -28.91 12.15
CA THR A 33 20.22 -27.65 12.54
C THR A 33 19.56 -27.01 11.30
N PRO A 34 18.28 -26.63 11.35
CA PRO A 34 17.69 -25.83 10.28
C PRO A 34 18.40 -24.46 10.27
N GLN A 35 19.18 -24.20 9.25
CA GLN A 35 19.65 -22.84 8.96
C GLN A 35 18.44 -22.03 8.49
N ASP A 36 17.84 -21.28 9.40
CA ASP A 36 16.95 -20.18 9.07
C ASP A 36 17.73 -19.21 8.17
N LYS A 37 17.45 -19.26 6.86
CA LYS A 37 17.82 -18.18 5.96
C LYS A 37 17.02 -16.96 6.43
N ALA A 38 17.65 -16.13 7.25
CA ALA A 38 17.19 -14.79 7.51
C ALA A 38 17.03 -14.09 6.15
N THR A 39 15.80 -13.94 5.69
CA THR A 39 15.45 -13.05 4.60
C THR A 39 16.00 -11.68 5.00
N GLN A 40 17.10 -11.26 4.39
CA GLN A 40 17.65 -9.94 4.63
C GLN A 40 16.55 -8.93 4.27
N ALA A 41 15.91 -8.35 5.29
CA ALA A 41 14.95 -7.28 5.09
C ALA A 41 15.72 -6.15 4.39
N LYS A 42 15.28 -5.77 3.18
CA LYS A 42 15.83 -4.59 2.51
C LYS A 42 15.80 -3.43 3.51
N PRO A 43 16.90 -2.69 3.71
CA PRO A 43 16.85 -1.51 4.55
C PRO A 43 15.82 -0.56 3.95
N VAL A 44 14.71 -0.37 4.66
CA VAL A 44 13.76 0.68 4.34
C VAL A 44 14.50 1.96 4.68
N TYR A 45 15.08 2.62 3.67
CA TYR A 45 15.76 3.91 3.82
C TYR A 45 14.74 4.97 4.23
N LYS A 46 14.41 5.01 5.52
CA LYS A 46 13.59 6.07 6.10
C LYS A 46 14.51 7.21 6.52
N ARG A 47 14.21 8.41 6.02
CA ARG A 47 14.93 9.64 6.36
C ARG A 47 14.34 10.27 7.63
N PRO A 48 15.09 11.12 8.36
CA PRO A 48 14.53 11.89 9.47
C PRO A 48 13.36 12.76 9.00
N LEU A 49 12.28 12.83 9.79
CA LEU A 49 11.07 13.58 9.42
C LEU A 49 11.40 15.04 9.15
N ALA A 50 12.24 15.65 10.00
CA ALA A 50 12.62 17.05 9.87
C ALA A 50 13.25 17.36 8.49
N GLU A 51 14.09 16.46 7.97
CA GLU A 51 14.70 16.62 6.64
C GLU A 51 13.67 16.47 5.52
N ILE A 52 12.78 15.47 5.62
CA ILE A 52 11.69 15.27 4.65
C ILE A 52 10.84 16.54 4.58
N MET A 53 10.42 17.07 5.73
CA MET A 53 9.60 18.28 5.81
C MET A 53 10.32 19.50 5.23
N ALA A 54 11.62 19.67 5.54
CA ALA A 54 12.42 20.75 4.99
C ALA A 54 12.57 20.66 3.46
N ASP A 55 12.71 19.46 2.92
CA ASP A 55 12.78 19.24 1.47
C ASP A 55 11.44 19.46 0.77
N LEU A 56 10.35 18.94 1.34
CA LEU A 56 9.00 19.11 0.78
C LEU A 56 8.57 20.58 0.78
N ALA A 57 9.01 21.38 1.75
CA ALA A 57 8.72 22.81 1.82
C ALA A 57 9.49 23.66 0.79
N LYS A 58 10.46 23.09 0.05
CA LYS A 58 11.20 23.84 -0.97
C LYS A 58 10.28 24.23 -2.13
N PRO A 59 10.46 25.44 -2.72
CA PRO A 59 9.70 25.86 -3.88
C PRO A 59 9.81 24.86 -5.03
N VAL A 60 8.69 24.65 -5.74
CA VAL A 60 8.66 23.67 -6.82
C VAL A 60 9.51 24.16 -8.00
N PRO A 61 10.41 23.31 -8.55
CA PRO A 61 11.15 23.67 -9.76
C PRO A 61 10.22 24.07 -10.91
N LYS A 62 10.49 25.21 -11.56
CA LYS A 62 9.65 25.76 -12.65
C LYS A 62 9.33 24.76 -13.76
N ARG A 63 10.23 23.81 -14.04
CA ARG A 63 10.04 22.73 -15.03
C ARG A 63 8.86 21.78 -14.74
N LEU A 64 8.44 21.68 -13.47
CA LEU A 64 7.32 20.85 -13.04
C LEU A 64 5.98 21.59 -13.09
N LEU A 65 6.03 22.92 -13.26
CA LEU A 65 4.85 23.77 -13.36
C LEU A 65 4.25 23.66 -14.76
N LYS A 66 2.92 23.67 -14.79
CA LYS A 66 2.10 23.88 -15.98
C LYS A 66 1.21 25.09 -15.74
N THR A 67 0.77 25.71 -16.82
CA THR A 67 -0.13 26.87 -16.75
C THR A 67 -1.47 26.49 -17.36
N LYS A 68 -2.56 26.89 -16.72
CA LYS A 68 -3.91 26.83 -17.29
C LYS A 68 -4.62 28.17 -17.11
N VAL A 69 -5.59 28.44 -17.97
CA VAL A 69 -6.49 29.60 -17.81
C VAL A 69 -7.72 29.13 -17.04
N LEU A 70 -8.00 29.75 -15.91
CA LEU A 70 -9.18 29.48 -15.10
C LEU A 70 -9.91 30.80 -14.87
N LYS A 71 -11.16 30.89 -15.35
CA LYS A 71 -11.99 32.11 -15.26
C LYS A 71 -11.25 33.38 -15.74
N GLY A 72 -10.54 33.28 -16.86
CA GLY A 72 -9.75 34.37 -17.44
C GLY A 72 -8.36 34.58 -16.82
N ASN A 73 -8.07 33.99 -15.66
CA ASN A 73 -6.78 34.14 -14.98
C ASN A 73 -5.82 33.01 -15.35
N ARG A 74 -4.56 33.35 -15.68
CA ARG A 74 -3.49 32.36 -15.88
C ARG A 74 -2.99 31.90 -14.51
N ILE A 75 -3.13 30.60 -14.23
CA ILE A 75 -2.67 30.00 -12.98
C ILE A 75 -1.62 28.92 -13.25
N ASN A 76 -0.54 28.97 -12.47
CA ASN A 76 0.43 27.89 -12.41
C ASN A 76 -0.08 26.78 -11.49
N PHE A 77 0.17 25.53 -11.88
CA PHE A 77 -0.18 24.35 -11.10
C PHE A 77 0.81 23.22 -11.36
N VAL A 78 0.88 22.28 -10.44
CA VAL A 78 1.64 21.03 -10.62
C VAL A 78 0.64 19.92 -10.98
N PRO A 79 0.85 19.16 -12.06
CA PRO A 79 0.04 17.98 -12.37
C PRO A 79 0.16 16.91 -11.29
N TRP A 80 -0.90 16.13 -11.04
CA TRP A 80 -0.94 15.13 -9.97
C TRP A 80 0.23 14.13 -10.01
N TYR A 81 0.64 13.68 -11.20
CA TYR A 81 1.73 12.71 -11.35
C TYR A 81 3.10 13.28 -10.93
N ASN A 82 3.27 14.59 -10.92
CA ASN A 82 4.49 15.21 -10.41
C ASN A 82 4.53 15.21 -8.88
N TYR A 83 3.38 15.23 -8.19
CA TYR A 83 3.33 15.01 -6.74
C TYR A 83 3.84 13.62 -6.39
N VAL A 84 3.36 12.60 -7.11
CA VAL A 84 3.82 11.21 -6.94
C VAL A 84 5.34 11.10 -7.14
N LYS A 85 5.90 11.73 -8.17
CA LYS A 85 7.35 11.76 -8.41
C LYS A 85 8.12 12.43 -7.27
N LEU A 86 7.61 13.53 -6.74
CA LEU A 86 8.24 14.27 -5.63
C LEU A 86 8.18 13.46 -4.33
N LEU A 87 7.04 12.83 -4.02
CA LEU A 87 6.91 11.94 -2.86
C LEU A 87 7.84 10.73 -2.97
N ASN A 88 7.89 10.08 -4.14
CA ASN A 88 8.83 8.97 -4.37
C ASN A 88 10.30 9.38 -4.20
N HIS A 89 10.62 10.64 -4.51
CA HIS A 89 11.98 11.16 -4.38
C HIS A 89 12.36 11.48 -2.92
N TYR A 90 11.48 12.17 -2.19
CA TYR A 90 11.79 12.68 -0.85
C TYR A 90 11.46 11.71 0.28
N CYS A 91 10.40 10.94 0.14
CA CYS A 91 9.87 10.03 1.16
C CYS A 91 9.37 8.71 0.52
N PRO A 92 10.28 7.89 -0.04
CA PRO A 92 9.90 6.61 -0.62
C PRO A 92 9.18 5.73 0.40
N GLY A 93 8.15 5.02 -0.07
CA GLY A 93 7.30 4.17 0.77
C GLY A 93 6.11 4.88 1.42
N TRP A 94 5.82 6.13 1.03
CA TRP A 94 4.57 6.81 1.40
C TRP A 94 3.34 6.00 0.99
N GLU A 95 2.27 6.16 1.76
CA GLU A 95 0.98 5.48 1.55
C GLU A 95 -0.13 6.51 1.42
N ILE A 96 -1.16 6.18 0.65
CA ILE A 96 -2.39 6.98 0.59
C ILE A 96 -3.62 6.09 0.62
N GLU A 97 -4.52 6.43 1.52
CA GLU A 97 -5.86 5.86 1.58
C GLU A 97 -6.86 6.92 1.12
N SER A 98 -7.82 6.53 0.30
CA SER A 98 -8.84 7.45 -0.23
C SER A 98 -10.23 6.89 0.01
N GLU A 99 -11.09 7.72 0.57
CA GLU A 99 -12.51 7.43 0.78
C GLU A 99 -13.33 8.33 -0.13
N ILE A 100 -14.28 7.75 -0.87
CA ILE A 100 -15.14 8.46 -1.81
C ILE A 100 -16.53 8.58 -1.19
N GLY A 101 -17.06 9.80 -1.16
CA GLY A 101 -18.44 10.09 -0.80
C GLY A 101 -19.16 10.81 -1.93
N GLN A 102 -20.46 10.59 -2.05
CA GLN A 102 -21.31 11.31 -2.99
C GLN A 102 -22.56 11.81 -2.28
N ALA A 103 -22.83 13.12 -2.37
CA ALA A 103 -24.00 13.74 -1.77
C ALA A 103 -24.37 15.03 -2.51
N GLY A 104 -25.66 15.23 -2.78
CA GLY A 104 -26.16 16.49 -3.36
C GLY A 104 -25.51 16.89 -4.69
N GLY A 105 -25.27 15.92 -5.59
CA GLY A 105 -24.60 16.18 -6.88
C GLY A 105 -23.12 16.56 -6.76
N LYS A 106 -22.50 16.32 -5.60
CA LYS A 106 -21.06 16.47 -5.37
C LYS A 106 -20.42 15.12 -5.12
N THR A 107 -19.24 14.94 -5.69
CA THR A 107 -18.30 13.87 -5.36
C THR A 107 -17.22 14.44 -4.45
N THR A 108 -17.10 13.89 -3.25
CA THR A 108 -16.09 14.24 -2.26
C THR A 108 -15.10 13.09 -2.13
N VAL A 109 -13.81 13.41 -2.09
CA VAL A 109 -12.75 12.43 -1.83
C VAL A 109 -11.93 12.90 -0.64
N THR A 110 -11.83 12.06 0.38
CA THR A 110 -10.95 12.28 1.53
C THR A 110 -9.70 11.43 1.35
N ALA A 111 -8.54 12.07 1.24
CA ALA A 111 -7.27 11.38 1.05
C ALA A 111 -6.39 11.53 2.30
N LYS A 112 -6.05 10.41 2.94
CA LYS A 112 -5.12 10.32 4.07
C LYS A 112 -3.74 9.94 3.55
N LEU A 113 -2.82 10.89 3.54
CA LEU A 113 -1.43 10.68 3.11
C LEU A 113 -0.56 10.39 4.33
N THR A 114 0.10 9.24 4.36
CA THR A 114 1.03 8.82 5.41
C THR A 114 2.45 8.84 4.89
N ILE A 115 3.33 9.55 5.61
CA ILE A 115 4.78 9.57 5.37
C ILE A 115 5.46 8.80 6.49
N HIS A 116 6.28 7.81 6.13
CA HIS A 116 7.07 7.03 7.08
C HIS A 116 8.50 7.58 7.16
N ALA A 117 8.79 8.28 8.24
CA ALA A 117 10.12 8.74 8.61
C ALA A 117 10.84 7.71 9.50
N GLN A 118 12.11 7.96 9.79
CA GLN A 118 12.94 7.07 10.60
C GLN A 118 12.37 6.87 12.01
N GLU A 119 11.90 7.96 12.61
CA GLU A 119 11.42 8.04 13.98
C GLU A 119 9.92 7.79 14.13
N CYS A 120 9.11 8.12 13.13
CA CYS A 120 7.66 8.02 13.21
C CYS A 120 6.98 7.95 11.84
N SER A 121 5.68 7.68 11.85
CA SER A 121 4.82 7.85 10.67
C SER A 121 3.84 8.99 10.94
N VAL A 122 3.68 9.89 9.98
CA VAL A 122 2.81 11.06 10.11
C VAL A 122 1.77 11.02 9.01
N THR A 123 0.50 11.15 9.39
CA THR A 123 -0.62 11.17 8.46
C THR A 123 -1.25 12.56 8.43
N ARG A 124 -1.53 13.08 7.23
CA ARG A 124 -2.30 14.31 7.03
C ARG A 124 -3.40 14.08 6.00
N THR A 125 -4.52 14.77 6.20
CA THR A 125 -5.74 14.52 5.43
C THR A 125 -6.10 15.71 4.55
N GLY A 126 -6.27 15.47 3.26
CA GLY A 126 -6.80 16.43 2.30
C GLY A 126 -8.19 16.04 1.82
N VAL A 127 -9.04 17.03 1.52
CA VAL A 127 -10.40 16.79 1.00
C VAL A 127 -10.56 17.44 -0.37
N GLY A 128 -10.88 16.65 -1.37
CA GLY A 128 -11.26 17.08 -2.70
C GLY A 128 -12.76 17.06 -2.88
N ILE A 129 -13.31 18.03 -3.60
CA ILE A 129 -14.74 18.11 -3.92
C ILE A 129 -14.86 18.49 -5.39
N GLU A 130 -15.73 17.78 -6.09
CA GLU A 130 -16.05 18.03 -7.48
C GLU A 130 -17.56 17.87 -7.73
N ASN A 131 -18.09 18.50 -8.77
CA ASN A 131 -19.45 18.19 -9.21
C ASN A 131 -19.52 16.76 -9.74
N THR A 132 -20.60 16.04 -9.49
CA THR A 132 -20.80 14.70 -10.07
C THR A 132 -21.11 14.80 -11.56
N ASP A 133 -21.93 15.79 -11.94
CA ASP A 133 -22.27 16.07 -13.33
C ASP A 133 -21.30 17.10 -13.89
N LEU A 134 -20.24 16.61 -14.53
CA LEU A 134 -19.21 17.41 -15.16
C LEU A 134 -19.19 17.20 -16.67
N ASP A 135 -19.20 18.32 -17.41
CA ASP A 135 -18.82 18.36 -18.83
C ASP A 135 -17.36 18.85 -18.95
N VAL A 136 -16.44 18.19 -18.25
CA VAL A 136 -15.00 18.47 -18.34
C VAL A 136 -14.22 17.17 -18.47
N PHE A 137 -12.94 17.30 -18.84
CA PHE A 137 -12.04 16.17 -18.98
C PHE A 137 -11.84 15.41 -17.65
N GLY A 138 -11.99 14.09 -17.70
CA GLY A 138 -11.89 13.18 -16.55
C GLY A 138 -13.21 13.04 -15.78
N ASP A 139 -13.30 12.00 -14.96
CA ASP A 139 -14.46 11.78 -14.10
C ASP A 139 -14.35 12.58 -12.78
N ALA A 140 -15.50 12.79 -12.13
CA ALA A 140 -15.61 13.54 -10.88
C ALA A 140 -14.74 12.98 -9.75
N VAL A 141 -14.61 11.64 -9.67
CA VAL A 141 -13.79 10.97 -8.64
C VAL A 141 -12.32 11.25 -8.88
N SER A 142 -11.83 11.11 -10.12
CA SER A 142 -10.43 11.40 -10.47
C SER A 142 -10.04 12.84 -10.18
N ASN A 143 -10.91 13.80 -10.52
CA ASN A 143 -10.67 15.23 -10.28
C ASN A 143 -10.67 15.57 -8.79
N ALA A 144 -11.65 15.07 -8.03
CA ALA A 144 -11.72 15.22 -6.58
C ALA A 144 -10.50 14.56 -5.91
N ASN A 145 -10.12 13.35 -6.31
CA ASN A 145 -8.97 12.65 -5.75
C ASN A 145 -7.66 13.40 -5.98
N ALA A 146 -7.46 13.94 -7.19
CA ALA A 146 -6.30 14.78 -7.47
C ALA A 146 -6.29 16.05 -6.61
N GLN A 147 -7.45 16.63 -6.28
CA GLN A 147 -7.55 17.77 -5.36
C GLN A 147 -7.23 17.38 -3.91
N ALA A 148 -7.76 16.24 -3.46
CA ALA A 148 -7.51 15.70 -2.13
C ALA A 148 -6.02 15.43 -1.90
N LEU A 149 -5.36 14.74 -2.85
CA LEU A 149 -3.92 14.49 -2.84
C LEU A 149 -3.13 15.80 -2.71
N ARG A 150 -3.42 16.80 -3.55
CA ARG A 150 -2.72 18.09 -3.55
C ARG A 150 -2.81 18.79 -2.19
N LYS A 151 -4.00 18.78 -1.58
CA LYS A 151 -4.21 19.37 -0.25
C LYS A 151 -3.50 18.58 0.84
N ALA A 152 -3.55 17.24 0.80
CA ALA A 152 -2.81 16.40 1.75
C ALA A 152 -1.30 16.65 1.67
N CYS A 153 -0.76 16.75 0.45
CA CYS A 153 0.63 17.12 0.20
C CYS A 153 0.98 18.53 0.70
N ALA A 154 0.13 19.52 0.42
CA ALA A 154 0.35 20.90 0.86
C ALA A 154 0.43 21.03 2.39
N LEU A 155 -0.31 20.20 3.12
CA LEU A 155 -0.18 20.14 4.57
C LEU A 155 1.25 19.73 5.00
N PHE A 156 1.98 18.92 4.23
CA PHE A 156 3.40 18.62 4.49
C PHE A 156 4.38 19.69 3.97
N GLY A 157 3.87 20.80 3.41
CA GLY A 157 4.66 21.86 2.78
C GLY A 157 4.85 21.68 1.27
N LEU A 158 4.56 20.50 0.73
CA LEU A 158 4.76 20.21 -0.70
C LEU A 158 3.83 21.07 -1.57
N THR A 159 4.44 21.92 -2.40
CA THR A 159 3.76 22.87 -3.31
C THR A 159 2.93 23.96 -2.61
N LEU A 160 3.13 24.17 -1.31
CA LEU A 160 2.36 25.15 -0.53
C LEU A 160 2.53 26.58 -1.08
N ASP A 161 3.72 26.89 -1.61
CA ASP A 161 4.08 28.13 -2.30
C ASP A 161 3.14 28.51 -3.47
N LEU A 162 2.45 27.54 -4.07
CA LEU A 162 1.50 27.80 -5.16
C LEU A 162 0.10 28.23 -4.67
N TRP A 163 -0.19 28.05 -3.38
CA TRP A 163 -1.47 28.35 -2.74
C TRP A 163 -1.44 29.67 -1.97
N GLU A 164 -0.26 30.10 -1.52
CA GLU A 164 -0.01 31.42 -0.95
C GLU A 164 -0.02 32.45 -2.09
N LYS A 165 -1.16 33.12 -2.29
CA LYS A 165 -1.31 34.19 -3.28
C LYS A 165 -2.06 35.37 -2.70
#